data_AF-A0A7U3ZMX4-F1
#
_entry.id   AF-A0A7U3ZMX4-F1
#
_cell.length_a   1.000
_cell.length_b   1.000
_cell.length_c   1.000
_cell.angle_alpha   90.00
_cell.angle_beta   90.00
_cell.angle_gamma   90.00
#
_symmetry.space_group_name_H-M   'P 1'
#
loop_
_entity.id
_entity.type
_entity.pdbx_description
1 polymer ?
#
loop_
_entity_poly.entity_id
_entity_poly.type
_entity_poly.pdbx_seq_one_letter_code
_entity_poly.pdbx_strand_id
1 'polypeptide(L)'
;MINILKSQPAPECLASESQKVSGDYKCGDVLHRIKQDFKNKCYICETKGPTTINVEHFLPHRGDVQRKFDWNNLFYVCGHCNNTKLAKSQYDNILDCTNSDNRVVDLIEHIFGPLKSDSLDFKAQIQSQIVLNTVALLEEV
;
A
#
# COMPACT_ATOMS: atom_id res chain seq x y z
N MET A 1 -6.29 -7.30 1.28
CA MET A 1 -6.29 -5.84 1.01
C MET A 1 -7.72 -5.32 1.09
N ILE A 2 -7.96 -4.14 1.67
CA ILE A 2 -9.31 -3.53 1.80
C ILE A 2 -9.33 -2.07 1.33
N ASN A 3 -10.51 -1.52 1.01
CA ASN A 3 -10.66 -0.11 0.67
C ASN A 3 -10.30 0.78 1.88
N ILE A 4 -9.51 1.84 1.65
CA ILE A 4 -9.01 2.76 2.67
C ILE A 4 -9.26 4.20 2.21
N LEU A 5 -9.75 5.05 3.11
CA LEU A 5 -9.85 6.48 2.85
C LEU A 5 -8.67 7.19 3.50
N LYS A 6 -7.86 7.89 2.70
CA LYS A 6 -6.78 8.73 3.20
C LYS A 6 -7.30 10.05 3.76
N SER A 7 -6.73 10.48 4.88
CA SER A 7 -6.99 11.80 5.45
C SER A 7 -6.54 12.90 4.50
N GLN A 8 -7.31 14.00 4.44
CA GLN A 8 -7.03 15.18 3.62
C GLN A 8 -7.15 16.46 4.47
N PRO A 9 -6.41 17.53 4.14
CA PRO A 9 -5.42 17.65 3.04
C PRO A 9 -4.10 16.92 3.35
N ALA A 10 -3.19 16.82 2.39
CA ALA A 10 -1.83 16.30 2.59
C ALA A 10 -1.09 17.02 3.75
N PRO A 11 -0.18 16.34 4.48
CA PRO A 11 0.69 16.99 5.46
C PRO A 11 1.47 18.17 4.86
N GLU A 12 1.38 19.35 5.50
CA GLU A 12 2.02 20.58 4.99
C GLU A 12 3.54 20.44 4.80
N CYS A 13 4.18 19.60 5.62
CA CYS A 13 5.62 19.37 5.55
C CYS A 13 6.05 18.79 4.20
N LEU A 14 5.20 18.01 3.51
CA LEU A 14 5.55 17.39 2.22
C LEU A 14 5.83 18.44 1.15
N ALA A 15 5.03 19.52 1.12
CA ALA A 15 5.23 20.62 0.18
C ALA A 15 6.52 21.41 0.47
N SER A 16 6.89 21.54 1.74
CA SER A 16 8.13 22.22 2.14
C SER A 16 9.37 21.36 1.86
N GLU A 17 9.30 20.07 2.13
CA GLU A 17 10.37 19.11 1.90
C GLU A 17 10.62 18.88 0.41
N SER A 18 9.59 18.93 -0.43
CA SER A 18 9.73 18.74 -1.89
C SER A 18 10.58 19.81 -2.58
N GLN A 19 10.76 20.99 -1.96
CA GLN A 19 11.58 22.08 -2.49
C GLN A 19 13.05 21.99 -2.05
N LYS A 20 13.38 21.08 -1.14
CA LYS A 20 14.75 20.92 -0.64
C LYS A 20 15.56 20.02 -1.56
N VAL A 21 16.85 20.35 -1.72
CA VAL A 21 17.83 19.51 -2.45
C VAL A 21 17.85 18.07 -1.93
N SER A 22 17.68 17.89 -0.61
CA SER A 22 17.70 16.59 0.07
C SER A 22 16.50 16.42 1.02
N GLY A 23 15.29 16.72 0.55
CA GLY A 23 14.08 16.60 1.37
C GLY A 23 13.71 15.16 1.73
N ASP A 24 13.04 15.01 2.87
CA ASP A 24 12.53 13.73 3.39
C ASP A 24 11.00 13.70 3.45
N TYR A 25 10.40 12.68 2.85
CA TYR A 25 8.94 12.48 2.86
C TYR A 25 8.46 11.93 4.21
N LYS A 26 9.35 11.45 5.08
CA LYS A 26 9.04 11.00 6.45
C LYS A 26 9.00 12.17 7.44
N CYS A 27 8.47 13.31 7.01
CA CYS A 27 8.41 14.55 7.77
C CYS A 27 7.14 14.67 8.62
N GLY A 28 7.17 15.58 9.60
CA GLY A 28 5.99 16.01 10.34
C GLY A 28 5.16 14.85 10.90
N ASP A 29 3.88 14.83 10.56
CA ASP A 29 2.90 13.83 11.01
C ASP A 29 2.61 12.73 9.97
N VAL A 30 3.39 12.64 8.88
CA VAL A 30 3.17 11.68 7.77
C VAL A 30 2.97 10.26 8.28
N LEU A 31 3.90 9.75 9.10
CA LEU A 31 3.84 8.38 9.62
C LEU A 31 2.64 8.19 10.56
N HIS A 32 2.33 9.18 11.39
CA HIS A 32 1.19 9.13 12.30
C HIS A 32 -0.13 9.04 11.54
N ARG A 33 -0.28 9.86 10.49
CA ARG A 33 -1.49 9.94 9.67
C ARG A 33 -1.71 8.70 8.83
N ILE A 34 -0.69 8.20 8.11
CA ILE A 34 -0.87 6.92 7.38
C ILE A 34 -1.15 5.78 8.36
N LYS A 35 -0.54 5.76 9.55
CA LYS A 35 -0.88 4.75 10.55
C LYS A 35 -2.36 4.82 10.96
N GLN A 36 -2.92 6.01 11.12
CA GLN A 36 -4.34 6.20 11.47
C GLN A 36 -5.29 5.87 10.30
N ASP A 37 -4.94 6.29 9.09
CA ASP A 37 -5.73 6.04 7.87
C ASP A 37 -5.83 4.52 7.63
N PHE A 38 -4.68 3.84 7.68
CA PHE A 38 -4.56 2.38 7.50
C PHE A 38 -4.89 1.58 8.78
N LYS A 39 -5.45 2.22 9.83
CA LYS A 39 -5.89 1.58 11.08
C LYS A 39 -4.82 0.72 11.77
N ASN A 40 -3.57 1.16 11.68
CA ASN A 40 -2.39 0.46 12.18
C ASN A 40 -2.26 -0.96 11.61
N LYS A 41 -2.67 -1.16 10.34
CA LYS A 41 -2.54 -2.42 9.61
C LYS A 41 -1.71 -2.22 8.35
N CYS A 42 -0.86 -3.19 8.01
CA CYS A 42 -0.20 -3.22 6.71
C CYS A 42 -1.25 -3.22 5.59
N TYR A 43 -1.12 -2.37 4.56
CA TYR A 43 -2.14 -2.29 3.50
C TYR A 43 -2.22 -3.55 2.61
N ILE A 44 -1.14 -4.33 2.54
CA ILE A 44 -1.05 -5.56 1.74
C ILE A 44 -1.58 -6.75 2.56
N CYS A 45 -0.83 -7.19 3.57
CA CYS A 45 -1.16 -8.39 4.35
C CYS A 45 -2.13 -8.15 5.52
N GLU A 46 -2.53 -6.91 5.79
CA GLU A 46 -3.48 -6.54 6.85
C GLU A 46 -3.08 -6.87 8.29
N THR A 47 -1.84 -7.36 8.51
CA THR A 47 -1.28 -7.57 9.85
C THR A 47 -1.41 -6.30 10.69
N LYS A 48 -2.07 -6.41 11.84
CA LYS A 48 -2.30 -5.31 12.79
C LYS A 48 -1.10 -5.12 13.69
N GLY A 49 -0.61 -3.88 13.78
CA GLY A 49 0.54 -3.50 14.60
C GLY A 49 1.81 -4.26 14.24
N PRO A 50 2.22 -4.29 12.96
CA PRO A 50 3.43 -5.02 12.57
C PRO A 50 4.67 -4.40 13.24
N THR A 51 5.65 -5.25 13.52
CA THR A 51 6.86 -4.87 14.28
C THR A 51 7.80 -3.95 13.49
N THR A 52 7.86 -4.12 12.18
CA THR A 52 8.63 -3.28 11.26
C THR A 52 7.68 -2.50 10.36
N ILE A 53 7.96 -1.21 10.17
CA ILE A 53 7.12 -0.29 9.41
C ILE A 53 7.94 0.54 8.44
N ASN A 54 7.41 0.70 7.23
CA ASN A 54 7.91 1.57 6.20
C ASN A 54 6.81 2.55 5.76
N VAL A 55 7.23 3.75 5.37
CA VAL A 55 6.42 4.66 4.53
C VAL A 55 6.78 4.29 3.09
N GLU A 56 5.89 3.56 2.43
CA GLU A 56 6.12 3.00 1.09
C GLU A 56 5.53 3.90 0.01
N HIS A 57 6.15 3.88 -1.18
CA HIS A 57 5.66 4.56 -2.36
C HIS A 57 4.88 3.58 -3.23
N PHE A 58 3.56 3.71 -3.27
CA PHE A 58 2.69 2.77 -3.99
C PHE A 58 3.09 2.59 -5.45
N LEU A 59 3.35 3.71 -6.13
CA LEU A 59 4.11 3.76 -7.36
C LEU A 59 5.55 4.21 -7.06
N PRO A 60 6.57 3.47 -7.50
CA PRO A 60 7.95 3.85 -7.25
C PRO A 60 8.24 5.20 -7.90
N HIS A 61 8.85 6.10 -7.13
CA HIS A 61 9.15 7.45 -7.59
C HIS A 61 10.29 7.50 -8.61
N ARG A 62 11.27 6.58 -8.56
CA ARG A 62 12.38 6.47 -9.54
C ARG A 62 13.09 7.81 -9.83
N GLY A 63 13.24 8.65 -8.80
CA GLY A 63 13.82 9.99 -8.89
C GLY A 63 12.83 11.13 -9.16
N ASP A 64 11.57 10.84 -9.50
CA ASP A 64 10.50 11.82 -9.62
C ASP A 64 10.18 12.43 -8.26
N VAL A 65 10.45 13.74 -8.11
CA VAL A 65 10.21 14.48 -6.86
C VAL A 65 8.71 14.62 -6.58
N GLN A 66 7.88 14.86 -7.60
CA GLN A 66 6.44 14.99 -7.39
C GLN A 66 5.87 13.68 -6.84
N ARG A 67 6.26 12.55 -7.44
CA ARG A 67 5.81 11.22 -6.97
C ARG A 67 6.38 10.84 -5.60
N LYS A 68 7.61 11.29 -5.28
CA LYS A 68 8.25 11.02 -3.97
C LYS A 68 7.50 11.69 -2.82
N PHE A 69 6.95 12.89 -3.04
CA PHE A 69 6.28 13.70 -2.01
C PHE A 69 4.76 13.73 -2.14
N ASP A 70 4.17 13.04 -3.12
CA ASP A 70 2.72 12.90 -3.25
C ASP A 70 2.15 12.11 -2.08
N TRP A 71 1.32 12.78 -1.27
CA TRP A 71 0.64 12.17 -0.15
C TRP A 71 -0.18 10.95 -0.56
N ASN A 72 -0.87 10.99 -1.70
CA ASN A 72 -1.67 9.85 -2.15
C ASN A 72 -0.82 8.67 -2.59
N ASN A 73 0.49 8.85 -2.76
CA ASN A 73 1.43 7.79 -3.08
C ASN A 73 2.14 7.19 -1.84
N LEU A 74 1.90 7.70 -0.61
CA LEU A 74 2.56 7.23 0.61
C LEU A 74 1.70 6.25 1.43
N PHE A 75 2.17 5.03 1.65
CA PHE A 75 1.39 3.93 2.24
C PHE A 75 2.04 3.39 3.52
N TYR A 76 1.19 2.85 4.41
CA TYR A 76 1.62 2.19 5.63
C TYR A 76 1.78 0.69 5.39
N VAL A 77 3.02 0.21 5.39
CA VAL A 77 3.34 -1.18 5.05
C VAL A 77 4.33 -1.77 6.04
N CYS A 78 4.29 -3.09 6.26
CA CYS A 78 5.31 -3.78 7.03
C CYS A 78 6.58 -4.03 6.20
N GLY A 79 7.71 -4.28 6.86
CA GLY A 79 8.99 -4.49 6.17
C GLY A 79 8.99 -5.70 5.23
N HIS A 80 8.29 -6.78 5.58
CA HIS A 80 8.17 -7.97 4.73
C HIS A 80 7.47 -7.64 3.41
N CYS A 81 6.24 -7.12 3.46
CA CYS A 81 5.48 -6.81 2.25
C CYS A 81 6.13 -5.71 1.41
N ASN A 82 6.78 -4.71 2.03
CA ASN A 82 7.55 -3.69 1.31
C ASN A 82 8.64 -4.34 0.42
N ASN A 83 9.40 -5.27 0.99
CA ASN A 83 10.47 -5.95 0.26
C ASN A 83 9.92 -6.91 -0.80
N THR A 84 8.84 -7.63 -0.50
CA THR A 84 8.15 -8.50 -1.48
C THR A 84 7.66 -7.70 -2.68
N LYS A 85 7.01 -6.54 -2.45
CA LYS A 85 6.57 -5.65 -3.53
C LYS A 85 7.73 -5.12 -4.36
N LEU A 86 8.82 -4.69 -3.72
CA LEU A 86 10.00 -4.16 -4.42
C LEU A 86 10.76 -5.20 -5.25
N ALA A 87 10.62 -6.49 -4.92
CA ALA A 87 11.37 -7.56 -5.58
C ALA A 87 10.96 -7.78 -7.04
N LYS A 88 9.75 -7.37 -7.45
CA LYS A 88 9.22 -7.61 -8.81
C LYS A 88 8.51 -6.38 -9.35
N SER A 89 8.98 -5.89 -10.50
CA SER A 89 8.39 -4.73 -11.19
C SER A 89 6.92 -4.92 -11.61
N GLN A 90 6.44 -6.17 -11.71
CA GLN A 90 5.02 -6.45 -11.97
C GLN A 90 4.10 -5.84 -10.88
N TYR A 91 4.60 -5.70 -9.65
CA TYR A 91 3.84 -5.15 -8.53
C TYR A 91 3.78 -3.62 -8.52
N ASP A 92 4.40 -2.96 -9.51
CA ASP A 92 4.13 -1.54 -9.81
C ASP A 92 2.73 -1.35 -10.44
N ASN A 93 2.07 -2.44 -10.88
CA ASN A 93 0.73 -2.44 -11.45
C ASN A 93 -0.19 -3.35 -10.63
N ILE A 94 -0.58 -2.89 -9.45
CA ILE A 94 -1.56 -3.51 -8.54
C ILE A 94 -2.69 -2.53 -8.26
N LEU A 95 -3.79 -3.02 -7.69
CA LEU A 95 -4.92 -2.16 -7.33
C LEU A 95 -4.53 -1.18 -6.21
N ASP A 96 -4.93 0.07 -6.37
CA ASP A 96 -4.79 1.10 -5.35
C ASP A 96 -5.97 1.01 -4.39
N CYS A 97 -5.71 0.51 -3.19
CA CYS A 97 -6.73 0.37 -2.14
C CYS A 97 -7.26 1.71 -1.60
N THR A 98 -6.66 2.84 -1.97
CA THR A 98 -7.12 4.19 -1.63
C THR A 98 -7.97 4.85 -2.72
N ASN A 99 -8.02 4.22 -3.91
CA ASN A 99 -8.87 4.65 -5.01
C ASN A 99 -10.18 3.85 -5.00
N SER A 100 -11.32 4.51 -4.75
CA SER A 100 -12.63 3.86 -4.72
C SER A 100 -13.02 3.20 -6.04
N ASP A 101 -12.53 3.70 -7.17
CA ASP A 101 -12.83 3.14 -8.50
C ASP A 101 -12.12 1.80 -8.73
N ASN A 102 -11.05 1.51 -7.97
CA ASN A 102 -10.36 0.22 -8.04
C ASN A 102 -11.14 -0.90 -7.33
N ARG A 103 -12.12 -0.54 -6.46
CA ARG A 103 -13.08 -1.48 -5.87
C ARG A 103 -12.42 -2.77 -5.33
N VAL A 104 -11.35 -2.65 -4.55
CA VAL A 104 -10.49 -3.81 -4.22
C VAL A 104 -11.24 -4.99 -3.59
N VAL A 105 -12.21 -4.70 -2.72
CA VAL A 105 -13.04 -5.71 -2.03
C VAL A 105 -14.00 -6.44 -2.96
N ASP A 106 -14.34 -5.83 -4.11
CA ASP A 106 -15.23 -6.44 -5.10
C ASP A 106 -14.43 -7.26 -6.12
N LEU A 107 -13.16 -6.92 -6.35
CA LEU A 107 -12.32 -7.56 -7.36
C LEU A 107 -11.45 -8.68 -6.81
N ILE A 108 -11.20 -8.70 -5.50
CA ILE A 108 -10.41 -9.72 -4.80
C ILE A 108 -11.29 -10.40 -3.77
N GLU A 109 -11.62 -11.67 -4.02
CA GLU A 109 -12.32 -12.52 -3.07
C GLU A 109 -11.31 -13.18 -2.14
N HIS A 110 -11.54 -13.04 -0.83
CA HIS A 110 -10.78 -13.70 0.22
C HIS A 110 -11.45 -15.04 0.52
N ILE A 111 -10.75 -16.14 0.25
CA ILE A 111 -11.24 -17.49 0.47
C ILE A 111 -10.64 -18.01 1.77
N PHE A 112 -11.50 -18.26 2.74
CA PHE A 112 -11.14 -18.90 3.99
C PHE A 112 -11.23 -20.41 3.82
N GLY A 113 -10.09 -21.10 3.91
CA GLY A 113 -10.04 -22.55 3.82
C GLY A 113 -10.91 -23.22 4.91
N PRO A 114 -11.36 -24.46 4.69
CA PRO A 114 -12.06 -25.22 5.72
C PRO A 114 -11.16 -25.35 6.95
N LEU A 115 -11.71 -25.00 8.12
CA LEU A 115 -11.11 -25.02 9.45
C LEU A 115 -9.94 -26.03 9.58
N LYS A 116 -8.70 -25.52 9.49
CA LYS A 116 -7.40 -26.04 9.99
C LYS A 116 -6.18 -25.65 9.13
N SER A 117 -6.32 -24.97 8.01
CA SER A 117 -5.19 -24.30 7.37
C SER A 117 -5.21 -22.80 7.71
N ASP A 118 -4.07 -22.28 8.18
CA ASP A 118 -3.84 -20.83 8.30
C ASP A 118 -3.66 -20.16 6.91
N SER A 119 -3.98 -20.86 5.81
CA SER A 119 -3.83 -20.38 4.45
C SER A 119 -5.04 -19.53 4.06
N LEU A 120 -4.79 -18.24 3.85
CA LEU A 120 -5.73 -17.33 3.20
C LEU A 120 -5.48 -17.41 1.70
N ASP A 121 -6.46 -17.91 0.95
CA ASP A 121 -6.39 -17.94 -0.50
C ASP A 121 -7.08 -16.70 -1.09
N PHE A 122 -6.65 -16.26 -2.27
CA PHE A 122 -7.19 -15.10 -2.94
C PHE A 122 -7.68 -15.48 -4.34
N LYS A 123 -8.79 -14.88 -4.77
CA LYS A 123 -9.34 -15.11 -6.11
C LYS A 123 -9.69 -13.81 -6.81
N ALA A 124 -9.15 -13.66 -8.01
CA ALA A 124 -9.48 -12.58 -8.92
C ALA A 124 -10.90 -12.76 -9.48
N GLN A 125 -11.76 -11.75 -9.35
CA GLN A 125 -13.12 -11.77 -9.94
C GLN A 125 -13.14 -11.47 -11.44
N ILE A 126 -12.08 -10.85 -11.96
CA ILE A 126 -11.93 -10.51 -13.38
C ILE A 126 -10.51 -10.82 -13.86
N GLN A 127 -10.36 -11.08 -15.16
CA GLN A 127 -9.08 -11.39 -15.81
C GLN A 127 -8.36 -10.11 -16.29
N SER A 128 -8.16 -9.14 -15.40
CA SER A 128 -7.36 -7.95 -15.69
C SER A 128 -5.98 -8.07 -15.06
N GLN A 129 -4.95 -7.59 -15.76
CA GLN A 129 -3.56 -7.75 -15.30
C GLN A 129 -3.34 -7.12 -13.92
N ILE A 130 -3.95 -5.95 -13.65
CA ILE A 130 -3.84 -5.27 -12.36
C ILE A 130 -4.42 -6.11 -11.21
N VAL A 131 -5.56 -6.77 -11.43
CA VAL A 131 -6.19 -7.65 -10.43
C VAL A 131 -5.35 -8.91 -10.23
N LEU A 132 -4.91 -9.54 -11.33
CA LEU A 132 -4.07 -10.74 -11.28
C LEU A 132 -2.72 -10.47 -10.58
N ASN A 133 -2.08 -9.33 -10.87
CA ASN A 133 -0.86 -8.91 -10.18
C ASN A 133 -1.10 -8.67 -8.69
N THR A 134 -2.28 -8.13 -8.32
CA THR A 134 -2.61 -7.90 -6.92
C THR A 134 -2.81 -9.22 -6.18
N VAL A 135 -3.53 -10.18 -6.76
CA VAL A 135 -3.66 -11.54 -6.20
C VAL A 135 -2.29 -12.19 -6.04
N ALA A 136 -1.45 -12.16 -7.08
CA ALA A 136 -0.10 -12.71 -7.03
C ALA A 136 0.81 -12.04 -5.98
N LEU A 137 0.57 -10.78 -5.63
CA LEU A 137 1.28 -10.12 -4.52
C LEU A 137 0.78 -10.63 -3.17
N LEU A 138 -0.54 -10.78 -3.03
CA LEU A 138 -1.17 -11.20 -1.78
C LEU A 138 -0.85 -12.67 -1.44
N GLU A 139 -0.68 -13.52 -2.43
CA GLU A 139 -0.25 -14.92 -2.26
C GLU A 139 1.22 -15.08 -1.84
N GLU A 140 2.03 -14.01 -1.94
CA GLU A 140 3.46 -14.02 -1.60
C GLU A 140 3.80 -13.45 -0.22
N VAL A 141 2.80 -13.07 0.59
CA VAL A 141 2.97 -12.38 1.88
C VAL A 141 2.26 -13.04 3.06
#